data_AF-A0A926JSZ7-F1
#
_entry.id   AF-A0A926JSZ7-F1
#
_cell.length_a   1.000
_cell.length_b   1.000
_cell.length_c   1.000
_cell.angle_alpha   90.00
_cell.angle_beta   90.00
_cell.angle_gamma   90.00
#
_symmetry.space_group_name_H-M   'P 1'
#
loop_
_entity.id
_entity.type
_entity.pdbx_description
1 polymer ?
#
loop_
_entity_poly.entity_id
_entity_poly.type
_entity_poly.pdbx_seq_one_letter_code
_entity_poly.pdbx_strand_id
1 'polypeptide(L)'
;MNKSIIKSIKEDDEKAFYTFFTEYYNRLFAYTLSYVMDRDMAEDITQQAFVNFWLNRKKIDENDSPKSYLFATAYHLYVDHFRRKKLRYSLLDQLKARAIEENEKESEELIEKRIQRLKMTIDTLPDRCKRILEMNKIEGLKYREISEILGISVKTVESQMRIAFQKIREAFKDEELFLIFLLRTLKKQERLLLNTA
;
A
#
# COMPACT_ATOMS: atom_id res chain seq x y z
N MET A 1 16.42 16.21 22.19
CA MET A 1 15.27 17.03 22.63
C MET A 1 14.03 16.13 22.69
N ASN A 2 13.63 15.52 23.81
CA ASN A 2 12.33 14.80 23.83
C ASN A 2 11.72 14.49 25.22
N LYS A 3 12.49 14.40 26.32
CA LYS A 3 11.90 14.08 27.65
C LYS A 3 11.09 15.22 28.28
N SER A 4 11.43 16.49 27.98
CA SER A 4 10.73 17.64 28.59
C SER A 4 9.37 17.93 27.93
N ILE A 5 9.26 17.82 26.61
CA ILE A 5 8.05 18.23 25.89
C ILE A 5 6.88 17.28 26.13
N ILE A 6 7.13 15.97 26.22
CA ILE A 6 6.08 14.99 26.51
C ILE A 6 5.50 15.18 27.91
N LYS A 7 6.35 15.51 28.89
CA LYS A 7 5.92 15.79 30.25
C LYS A 7 4.98 17.01 30.28
N SER A 8 5.37 18.12 29.64
CA SER A 8 4.53 19.31 29.54
C SER A 8 3.19 19.00 28.85
N ILE A 9 3.20 18.24 27.75
CA ILE A 9 1.96 17.85 27.06
C ILE A 9 1.06 16.99 27.96
N LYS A 10 1.61 16.10 28.79
CA LYS A 10 0.84 15.29 29.76
C LYS A 10 0.17 16.14 30.84
N GLU A 11 0.81 17.24 31.22
CA GLU A 11 0.32 18.23 32.18
C GLU A 11 -0.64 19.26 31.55
N ASP A 12 -1.22 18.93 30.38
CA ASP A 12 -2.20 19.75 29.67
C ASP A 12 -1.65 21.08 29.11
N ASP A 13 -0.34 21.19 28.89
CA ASP A 13 0.28 22.34 28.24
C ASP A 13 -0.01 22.36 26.72
N GLU A 14 -1.01 23.16 26.34
CA GLU A 14 -1.39 23.36 24.94
C GLU A 14 -0.28 24.00 24.09
N LYS A 15 0.60 24.84 24.67
CA LYS A 15 1.70 25.46 23.93
C LYS A 15 2.77 24.43 23.58
N ALA A 16 3.06 23.52 24.50
CA ALA A 16 3.96 22.40 24.26
C ALA A 16 3.39 21.49 23.15
N PHE A 17 2.08 21.22 23.17
CA PHE A 17 1.43 20.44 22.12
C PHE A 17 1.42 21.16 20.77
N TYR A 18 1.14 22.46 20.74
CA TYR A 18 1.19 23.27 19.53
C TYR A 18 2.59 23.25 18.90
N THR A 19 3.64 23.39 19.71
CA THR A 19 5.03 23.30 19.26
C THR A 19 5.34 21.92 18.67
N PHE A 20 4.84 20.86 19.31
CA PHE A 20 4.96 19.50 18.78
C PHE A 20 4.19 19.33 17.46
N PHE A 21 2.98 19.88 17.37
CA PHE A 21 2.16 19.85 16.16
C PHE A 21 2.86 20.53 14.99
N THR A 22 3.33 21.77 15.15
CA THR A 22 3.95 22.53 14.05
C THR A 22 5.24 21.87 13.55
N GLU A 23 6.02 21.25 14.44
CA GLU A 23 7.25 20.54 14.08
C GLU A 23 6.99 19.23 13.30
N TYR A 24 5.91 18.51 13.62
CA TYR A 24 5.67 17.17 13.09
C TYR A 24 4.54 17.07 12.07
N TYR A 25 3.68 18.07 11.90
CA TYR A 25 2.52 17.98 11.00
C TYR A 25 2.91 17.65 9.57
N ASN A 26 3.77 18.47 8.95
CA ASN A 26 4.19 18.27 7.57
C ASN A 26 4.94 16.94 7.37
N ARG A 27 5.72 16.51 8.37
CA ARG A 27 6.45 15.25 8.33
C ARG A 27 5.51 14.05 8.45
N LEU A 28 4.51 14.13 9.32
CA LEU A 28 3.50 13.10 9.48
C LEU A 28 2.59 13.03 8.26
N PHE A 29 2.22 14.17 7.68
CA PHE A 29 1.46 14.25 6.43
C PHE A 29 2.22 13.64 5.24
N ALA A 30 3.50 13.98 5.07
CA ALA A 30 4.32 13.36 4.03
C ALA A 30 4.47 11.85 4.24
N TYR A 31 4.61 11.43 5.50
CA TYR A 31 4.63 10.00 5.87
C TYR A 31 3.31 9.30 5.52
N THR A 32 2.16 9.86 5.91
CA THR A 32 0.84 9.28 5.63
C THR A 32 0.54 9.22 4.13
N LEU A 33 0.87 10.29 3.41
CA LEU A 33 0.69 10.35 1.96
C LEU A 33 1.49 9.27 1.23
N SER A 34 2.68 8.91 1.72
CA SER A 34 3.55 7.92 1.08
C SER A 34 2.94 6.50 0.95
N TYR A 35 2.00 6.13 1.84
CA TYR A 35 1.35 4.81 1.82
C TYR A 35 -0.16 4.86 1.52
N VAL A 36 -0.81 6.01 1.72
CA VAL A 36 -2.22 6.22 1.38
C VAL A 36 -2.40 6.57 -0.10
N MET A 37 -1.45 7.34 -0.67
CA MET A 37 -1.48 7.86 -2.05
C MET A 37 -2.79 8.59 -2.42
N ASP A 38 -3.48 9.14 -1.43
CA ASP A 38 -4.70 9.93 -1.52
C ASP A 38 -4.53 11.08 -0.52
N ARG A 39 -4.64 12.32 -1.03
CA ARG A 39 -4.28 13.53 -0.29
C ARG A 39 -5.26 13.78 0.85
N ASP A 40 -6.56 13.66 0.57
CA ASP A 40 -7.62 13.94 1.53
C ASP A 40 -7.60 12.92 2.67
N MET A 41 -7.36 11.65 2.34
CA MET A 41 -7.22 10.59 3.32
C MET A 41 -5.92 10.71 4.13
N ALA A 42 -4.82 11.14 3.52
CA ALA A 42 -3.59 11.42 4.25
C ALA A 42 -3.77 12.58 5.23
N GLU A 43 -4.50 13.62 4.84
CA GLU A 43 -4.84 14.76 5.71
C GLU A 43 -5.71 14.31 6.89
N ASP A 44 -6.79 13.56 6.63
CA ASP A 44 -7.69 13.02 7.66
C ASP A 44 -6.94 12.14 8.69
N ILE A 45 -6.11 11.21 8.22
CA ILE A 45 -5.32 10.34 9.10
C ILE A 45 -4.31 11.16 9.93
N THR A 46 -3.69 12.17 9.32
CA THR A 46 -2.73 13.04 10.01
C THR A 46 -3.42 13.82 11.13
N GLN A 47 -4.57 14.42 10.85
CA GLN A 47 -5.36 15.15 11.84
C GLN A 47 -5.83 14.22 12.97
N GLN A 48 -6.40 13.06 12.63
CA GLN A 48 -6.84 12.07 13.61
C GLN A 48 -5.69 11.56 14.48
N ALA A 49 -4.48 11.40 13.95
CA ALA A 49 -3.33 10.99 14.74
C ALA A 49 -2.97 12.01 15.82
N PHE A 50 -2.98 13.31 15.50
CA PHE A 50 -2.76 14.37 16.50
C PHE A 50 -3.89 14.48 17.51
N VAL A 51 -5.15 14.33 17.08
CA VAL A 51 -6.31 14.29 17.99
C VAL A 51 -6.18 13.12 18.96
N ASN A 52 -5.86 11.92 18.46
CA ASN A 52 -5.66 10.73 19.28
C ASN A 52 -4.48 10.88 20.23
N PHE A 53 -3.39 11.49 19.76
CA PHE A 53 -2.24 11.82 20.61
C PHE A 53 -2.68 12.70 21.78
N TRP A 54 -3.40 13.79 21.51
CA TRP A 54 -3.88 14.69 22.54
C TRP A 54 -4.82 13.98 23.51
N LEU A 55 -5.85 13.27 23.02
CA LEU A 55 -6.81 12.56 23.88
C LEU A 55 -6.15 11.50 24.78
N ASN A 56 -5.11 10.82 24.28
CA ASN A 56 -4.41 9.79 25.03
C ASN A 56 -3.15 10.27 25.76
N ARG A 57 -2.82 11.57 25.68
CA ARG A 57 -1.55 12.14 26.18
C ARG A 57 -1.16 11.65 27.57
N LYS A 58 -2.11 11.63 28.51
CA LYS A 58 -1.89 11.24 29.92
C LYS A 58 -1.44 9.78 30.08
N LYS A 59 -1.76 8.92 29.11
CA LYS A 59 -1.41 7.49 29.08
C LYS A 59 -0.11 7.19 28.36
N ILE A 60 0.49 8.18 27.69
CA ILE A 60 1.76 7.99 26.97
C ILE A 60 2.87 7.81 28.01
N ASP A 61 3.67 6.75 27.86
CA ASP A 61 4.85 6.53 28.68
C ASP A 61 5.85 7.67 28.43
N GLU A 62 6.38 8.26 29.49
CA GLU A 62 7.37 9.34 29.40
C GLU A 62 8.73 8.84 28.88
N ASN A 63 8.95 7.53 28.90
CA ASN A 63 10.12 6.89 28.31
C ASN A 63 9.96 6.65 26.81
N ASP A 64 8.72 6.69 26.29
CA ASP A 64 8.47 6.56 24.86
C ASP A 64 8.77 7.86 24.12
N SER A 65 9.19 7.72 22.86
CA SER A 65 9.34 8.87 21.99
C SER A 65 7.96 9.37 21.54
N PRO A 66 7.58 10.64 21.80
CA PRO A 66 6.30 11.18 21.37
C PRO A 66 6.16 11.14 19.84
N LYS A 67 7.28 11.28 19.12
CA LYS A 67 7.35 11.06 17.66
C LYS A 67 6.97 9.63 17.30
N SER A 68 7.59 8.62 17.91
CA SER A 68 7.32 7.22 17.60
C SER A 68 5.85 6.86 17.87
N TYR A 69 5.30 7.32 18.99
CA TYR A 69 3.89 7.13 19.33
C TYR A 69 2.95 7.74 18.29
N LEU A 70 3.22 8.99 17.86
CA LEU A 70 2.43 9.69 16.85
C LEU A 70 2.44 8.95 15.50
N PHE A 71 3.62 8.53 15.04
CA PHE A 71 3.77 7.83 13.76
C PHE A 71 3.15 6.43 13.79
N ALA A 72 3.28 5.71 14.90
CA ALA A 72 2.60 4.42 15.11
C ALA A 72 1.07 4.58 15.09
N THR A 73 0.55 5.63 15.73
CA THR A 73 -0.88 5.94 15.72
C THR A 73 -1.40 6.21 14.31
N ALA A 74 -0.69 7.02 13.51
CA ALA A 74 -1.06 7.28 12.12
C ALA A 74 -1.03 6.00 11.25
N TYR A 75 -0.06 5.11 11.48
CA TYR A 75 0.00 3.82 10.80
C TYR A 75 -1.17 2.89 11.19
N HIS A 76 -1.53 2.83 12.47
CA HIS A 76 -2.70 2.05 12.91
C HIS A 76 -4.01 2.57 12.33
N LEU A 77 -4.20 3.90 12.33
CA LEU A 77 -5.36 4.54 11.70
C LEU A 77 -5.47 4.19 10.22
N TYR A 78 -4.35 4.19 9.51
CA TYR A 78 -4.29 3.72 8.13
C TYR A 78 -4.68 2.25 7.97
N VAL A 79 -4.10 1.36 8.79
CA VAL A 79 -4.41 -0.08 8.76
C VAL A 79 -5.89 -0.30 9.02
N ASP A 80 -6.48 0.40 9.99
CA ASP A 80 -7.90 0.30 10.32
C ASP A 80 -8.80 0.92 9.24
N HIS A 81 -8.39 2.03 8.63
CA HIS A 81 -9.10 2.60 7.50
C HIS A 81 -9.09 1.62 6.33
N PHE A 82 -7.95 0.98 6.03
CA PHE A 82 -7.83 -0.01 4.97
C PHE A 82 -8.58 -1.30 5.30
N ARG A 83 -8.59 -1.76 6.56
CA ARG A 83 -9.38 -2.90 7.02
C ARG A 83 -10.87 -2.62 6.88
N ARG A 84 -11.35 -1.44 7.30
CA ARG A 84 -12.76 -1.03 7.17
C ARG A 84 -13.16 -0.84 5.71
N LYS A 85 -12.29 -0.24 4.89
CA LYS A 85 -12.46 -0.14 3.44
C LYS A 85 -12.51 -1.53 2.80
N LYS A 86 -11.65 -2.46 3.19
CA LYS A 86 -11.67 -3.86 2.74
C LYS A 86 -12.90 -4.62 3.23
N LEU A 87 -13.38 -4.39 4.45
CA LEU A 87 -14.61 -5.00 4.98
C LEU A 87 -15.85 -4.45 4.27
N ARG A 88 -15.88 -3.14 4.03
CA ARG A 88 -16.95 -2.46 3.29
C ARG A 88 -16.94 -2.85 1.81
N TYR A 89 -15.77 -3.00 1.19
CA TYR A 89 -15.64 -3.63 -0.12
C TYR A 89 -16.04 -5.09 -0.07
N SER A 90 -15.65 -5.88 0.93
CA SER A 90 -16.12 -7.27 1.07
C SER A 90 -17.63 -7.38 1.22
N LEU A 91 -18.28 -6.44 1.91
CA LEU A 91 -19.74 -6.42 2.06
C LEU A 91 -20.42 -5.95 0.78
N LEU A 92 -19.90 -4.90 0.14
CA LEU A 92 -20.34 -4.44 -1.18
C LEU A 92 -20.07 -5.47 -2.27
N ASP A 93 -18.99 -6.23 -2.17
CA ASP A 93 -18.58 -7.31 -3.07
C ASP A 93 -19.40 -8.56 -2.79
N GLN A 94 -19.89 -8.80 -1.56
CA GLN A 94 -20.88 -9.84 -1.25
C GLN A 94 -22.29 -9.47 -1.73
N LEU A 95 -22.67 -8.20 -1.59
CA LEU A 95 -23.95 -7.68 -2.12
C LEU A 95 -23.92 -7.62 -3.65
N LYS A 96 -22.78 -7.25 -4.25
CA LYS A 96 -22.54 -7.36 -5.68
C LYS A 96 -22.42 -8.81 -6.11
N ALA A 97 -21.75 -9.69 -5.38
CA ALA A 97 -21.65 -11.11 -5.72
C ALA A 97 -23.03 -11.78 -5.69
N ARG A 98 -23.93 -11.43 -4.76
CA ARG A 98 -25.32 -11.90 -4.80
C ARG A 98 -26.09 -11.33 -5.99
N ALA A 99 -25.90 -10.05 -6.31
CA ALA A 99 -26.53 -9.43 -7.48
C ALA A 99 -25.94 -9.89 -8.84
N ILE A 100 -24.68 -10.33 -8.84
CA ILE A 100 -23.94 -10.89 -9.98
C ILE A 100 -24.18 -12.40 -10.11
N GLU A 101 -24.32 -13.16 -9.02
CA GLU A 101 -24.75 -14.58 -9.06
C GLU A 101 -26.16 -14.71 -9.66
N GLU A 102 -27.01 -13.71 -9.48
CA GLU A 102 -28.33 -13.65 -10.12
C GLU A 102 -28.29 -13.13 -11.57
N ASN A 103 -27.19 -12.58 -12.09
CA ASN A 103 -27.15 -11.96 -13.43
C ASN A 103 -25.97 -12.29 -14.37
N GLU A 104 -24.82 -12.79 -13.92
CA GLU A 104 -23.65 -13.00 -14.81
C GLU A 104 -22.86 -14.26 -14.41
N LYS A 105 -23.09 -15.34 -15.16
CA LYS A 105 -22.00 -16.27 -15.48
C LYS A 105 -21.03 -15.52 -16.40
N GLU A 106 -19.88 -15.09 -15.88
CA GLU A 106 -18.76 -14.75 -16.76
C GLU A 106 -18.34 -16.03 -17.49
N SER A 107 -18.46 -16.05 -18.82
CA SER A 107 -18.15 -17.24 -19.63
C SER A 107 -16.69 -17.64 -19.44
N GLU A 108 -16.42 -18.94 -19.20
CA GLU A 108 -15.05 -19.50 -19.12
C GLU A 108 -14.19 -19.10 -20.34
N GLU A 109 -14.82 -18.91 -21.50
CA GLU A 109 -14.20 -18.47 -22.74
C GLU A 109 -13.57 -17.05 -22.64
N LEU A 110 -14.19 -16.15 -21.88
CA LEU A 110 -13.68 -14.79 -21.69
C LEU A 110 -12.42 -14.77 -20.82
N ILE A 111 -12.38 -15.62 -19.80
CA ILE A 111 -11.21 -15.78 -18.93
C ILE A 111 -10.04 -16.36 -19.73
N GLU A 112 -10.30 -17.37 -20.55
CA GLU A 112 -9.27 -18.01 -21.37
C GLU A 112 -8.66 -17.03 -22.39
N LYS A 113 -9.49 -16.22 -23.06
CA LYS A 113 -9.02 -15.15 -23.97
C LYS A 113 -8.10 -14.14 -23.28
N ARG A 114 -8.43 -13.73 -22.05
CA ARG A 114 -7.59 -12.80 -21.26
C ARG A 114 -6.24 -13.41 -20.89
N ILE A 115 -6.22 -14.69 -20.49
CA ILE A 115 -4.98 -15.41 -20.16
C ILE A 115 -4.07 -15.52 -21.40
N GLN A 116 -4.62 -15.85 -22.56
CA GLN A 116 -3.86 -15.93 -23.81
C GLN A 116 -3.28 -14.56 -24.20
N ARG A 117 -4.09 -13.49 -24.12
CA ARG A 117 -3.65 -12.11 -24.37
C ARG A 117 -2.51 -11.68 -23.45
N LEU A 118 -2.55 -12.08 -22.17
CA LEU A 118 -1.50 -11.76 -21.21
C LEU A 118 -0.19 -12.48 -21.56
N LYS A 119 -0.24 -13.77 -21.90
CA LYS A 119 0.91 -14.55 -22.35
C LYS A 119 1.57 -13.91 -23.58
N MET A 120 0.78 -13.62 -24.61
CA MET A 120 1.26 -12.94 -25.82
C MET A 120 1.92 -11.60 -25.49
N THR A 121 1.35 -10.83 -24.57
CA THR A 121 1.92 -9.54 -24.17
C THR A 121 3.28 -9.71 -23.49
N ILE A 122 3.40 -10.69 -22.58
CA ILE A 122 4.67 -11.00 -21.89
C ILE A 122 5.74 -11.44 -22.90
N ASP A 123 5.36 -12.21 -23.93
CA ASP A 123 6.29 -12.65 -24.97
C ASP A 123 6.79 -11.52 -25.87
N THR A 124 6.12 -10.36 -25.90
CA THR A 124 6.61 -9.16 -26.60
C THR A 124 7.61 -8.34 -25.78
N LEU A 125 7.88 -8.71 -24.53
CA LEU A 125 8.84 -7.99 -23.68
C LEU A 125 10.28 -8.33 -24.11
N PRO A 126 11.21 -7.36 -24.06
CA PRO A 126 12.63 -7.66 -24.21
C PRO A 126 13.06 -8.72 -23.19
N ASP A 127 13.95 -9.65 -23.57
CA ASP A 127 14.32 -10.82 -22.75
C ASP A 127 14.72 -10.45 -21.31
N ARG A 128 15.47 -9.37 -21.15
CA ARG A 128 15.89 -8.88 -19.83
C ARG A 128 14.72 -8.38 -18.98
N CYS A 129 13.74 -7.74 -19.62
CA CYS A 129 12.52 -7.25 -18.99
C CYS A 129 11.60 -8.41 -18.58
N LYS A 130 11.43 -9.37 -19.50
CA LYS A 130 10.68 -10.62 -19.27
C LYS A 130 11.28 -11.40 -18.10
N ARG A 131 12.60 -11.63 -18.10
CA ARG A 131 13.28 -12.37 -17.03
C ARG A 131 13.11 -11.71 -15.66
N ILE A 132 13.25 -10.38 -15.59
CA ILE A 132 13.05 -9.63 -14.34
C ILE A 132 11.58 -9.73 -13.85
N LEU A 133 10.61 -9.68 -14.77
CA LEU A 133 9.20 -9.86 -14.46
C LEU A 133 8.92 -11.27 -13.91
N GLU A 134 9.46 -12.31 -14.55
CA GLU A 134 9.32 -13.71 -14.11
C GLU A 134 9.96 -13.93 -12.74
N MET A 135 11.19 -13.46 -12.54
CA MET A 135 11.89 -13.54 -11.25
C MET A 135 11.08 -12.88 -10.13
N ASN A 136 10.41 -11.74 -10.40
CA ASN A 136 9.61 -11.08 -9.38
C ASN A 136 8.23 -11.72 -9.19
N LYS A 137 7.55 -12.13 -10.25
CA LYS A 137 6.12 -12.51 -10.22
C LYS A 137 5.86 -14.00 -10.18
N ILE A 138 6.78 -14.80 -10.69
CA ILE A 138 6.70 -16.27 -10.69
C ILE A 138 7.58 -16.81 -9.56
N GLU A 139 8.84 -16.35 -9.51
CA GLU A 139 9.82 -16.84 -8.51
C GLU A 139 9.72 -16.10 -7.17
N GLY A 140 9.00 -14.97 -7.11
CA GLY A 140 8.73 -14.24 -5.85
C GLY A 140 9.91 -13.44 -5.29
N LEU A 141 10.96 -13.22 -6.09
CA LEU A 141 12.18 -12.54 -5.66
C LEU A 141 11.96 -11.02 -5.51
N LYS A 142 12.53 -10.44 -4.46
CA LYS A 142 12.54 -9.00 -4.21
C LYS A 142 13.49 -8.31 -5.17
N TYR A 143 13.25 -7.03 -5.45
CA TYR A 143 14.06 -6.27 -6.40
C TYR A 143 15.56 -6.24 -6.05
N ARG A 144 15.88 -6.26 -4.75
CA ARG A 144 17.26 -6.35 -4.28
C ARG A 144 17.90 -7.70 -4.61
N GLU A 145 17.19 -8.81 -4.38
CA GLU A 145 17.66 -10.15 -4.70
C GLU A 145 17.88 -10.31 -6.22
N ILE A 146 16.94 -9.79 -7.03
CA ILE A 146 17.07 -9.76 -8.49
C ILE A 146 18.29 -8.92 -8.92
N SER A 147 18.50 -7.77 -8.27
CA SER A 147 19.63 -6.88 -8.57
C SER A 147 20.97 -7.56 -8.28
N GLU A 148 21.05 -8.32 -7.20
CA GLU A 148 22.23 -9.07 -6.78
C GLU A 148 22.47 -10.27 -7.72
N ILE A 149 21.44 -11.02 -8.11
CA ILE A 149 21.53 -12.16 -9.04
C ILE A 149 21.98 -11.70 -10.45
N LEU A 150 21.46 -10.58 -10.93
CA LEU A 150 21.72 -10.10 -12.29
C LEU A 150 22.90 -9.12 -12.38
N GLY A 151 23.53 -8.76 -11.25
CA GLY A 151 24.63 -7.79 -11.19
C GLY A 151 24.24 -6.40 -11.70
N ILE A 152 23.00 -5.97 -11.47
CA ILE A 152 22.47 -4.66 -11.90
C ILE A 152 22.04 -3.81 -10.71
N SER A 153 21.78 -2.53 -10.94
CA SER A 153 21.23 -1.67 -9.88
C SER A 153 19.74 -2.00 -9.62
N VAL A 154 19.29 -1.82 -8.38
CA VAL A 154 17.87 -1.91 -8.01
C VAL A 154 17.02 -0.95 -8.87
N LYS A 155 17.54 0.25 -9.18
CA LYS A 155 16.88 1.21 -10.09
C LYS A 155 16.68 0.64 -11.51
N THR A 156 17.61 -0.19 -11.99
CA THR A 156 17.48 -0.88 -13.27
C THR A 156 16.37 -1.92 -13.19
N VAL A 157 16.25 -2.67 -12.09
CA VAL A 157 15.14 -3.62 -11.86
C VAL A 157 13.80 -2.88 -11.85
N GLU A 158 13.69 -1.77 -11.13
CA GLU A 158 12.48 -0.93 -11.09
C GLU A 158 12.09 -0.41 -12.47
N SER A 159 13.07 0.08 -13.24
CA SER A 159 12.86 0.59 -14.60
C SER A 159 12.35 -0.51 -15.54
N GLN A 160 12.93 -1.70 -15.49
CA GLN A 160 12.48 -2.84 -16.30
C GLN A 160 11.07 -3.29 -15.89
N MET A 161 10.77 -3.37 -14.59
CA MET A 161 9.42 -3.67 -14.11
C MET A 161 8.39 -2.62 -14.56
N ARG A 162 8.77 -1.34 -14.58
CA ARG A 162 7.91 -0.27 -15.09
C ARG A 162 7.60 -0.45 -16.57
N ILE A 163 8.60 -0.80 -17.39
CA ILE A 163 8.42 -1.10 -18.82
C ILE A 163 7.48 -2.29 -19.02
N ALA A 164 7.66 -3.36 -18.23
CA ALA A 164 6.79 -4.54 -18.28
C ALA A 164 5.33 -4.19 -17.98
N PHE A 165 5.08 -3.47 -16.88
CA PHE A 165 3.73 -3.09 -16.51
C PHE A 165 3.08 -2.09 -17.46
N GLN A 166 3.87 -1.21 -18.08
CA GLN A 166 3.36 -0.28 -19.08
C GLN A 166 2.86 -1.04 -20.31
N LYS A 167 3.63 -2.00 -20.84
CA LYS A 167 3.19 -2.84 -21.96
C LYS A 167 1.94 -3.66 -21.62
N ILE A 168 1.88 -4.25 -20.43
CA ILE A 168 0.68 -4.98 -19.97
C ILE A 168 -0.52 -4.05 -19.87
N ARG A 169 -0.34 -2.82 -19.38
CA ARG A 169 -1.42 -1.84 -19.29
C ARG A 169 -1.94 -1.44 -20.67
N GLU A 170 -1.05 -1.16 -21.61
CA GLU A 170 -1.41 -0.81 -22.99
C GLU A 170 -2.17 -1.95 -23.69
N ALA A 171 -1.73 -3.20 -23.45
CA ALA A 171 -2.37 -4.38 -24.00
C ALA A 171 -3.77 -4.62 -23.45
N PHE A 172 -4.15 -4.10 -22.28
CA PHE A 172 -5.46 -4.28 -21.64
C PHE A 172 -6.17 -2.95 -21.35
N LYS A 173 -5.87 -1.90 -22.12
CA LYS A 173 -6.42 -0.54 -21.92
C LYS A 173 -7.94 -0.47 -21.90
N ASP A 174 -8.62 -1.36 -22.63
CA ASP A 174 -10.08 -1.42 -22.74
C ASP A 174 -10.71 -2.27 -21.59
N GLU A 175 -9.88 -2.81 -20.70
CA GLU A 175 -10.25 -3.72 -19.61
C GLU A 175 -9.61 -3.29 -18.27
N GLU A 176 -9.74 -2.00 -17.92
CA GLU A 176 -9.09 -1.40 -16.74
C GLU A 176 -9.41 -2.11 -15.41
N LEU A 177 -10.64 -2.64 -15.26
CA LEU A 177 -11.05 -3.41 -14.07
C LEU A 177 -10.27 -4.72 -13.93
N PHE A 178 -9.98 -5.40 -15.05
CA PHE A 178 -9.16 -6.62 -15.06
C PHE A 178 -7.70 -6.31 -14.70
N LEU A 179 -7.15 -5.20 -15.19
CA LEU A 179 -5.81 -4.73 -14.81
C LEU A 179 -5.69 -4.43 -13.32
N ILE A 180 -6.70 -3.77 -12.74
CA ILE A 180 -6.78 -3.50 -11.29
C ILE A 180 -6.84 -4.82 -10.50
N PHE A 181 -7.62 -5.78 -10.97
CA PHE A 181 -7.73 -7.10 -10.36
C PHE A 181 -6.40 -7.89 -10.43
N LEU A 182 -5.76 -7.95 -11.60
CA LEU A 182 -4.48 -8.60 -11.85
C LEU A 182 -3.36 -8.01 -10.96
N LEU A 183 -3.27 -6.68 -10.86
CA LEU A 183 -2.27 -6.03 -10.00
C LEU A 183 -2.52 -6.25 -8.50
N ARG A 184 -3.79 -6.46 -8.09
CA ARG A 184 -4.16 -6.77 -6.70
C ARG A 184 -3.88 -8.22 -6.33
N THR A 185 -4.16 -9.18 -7.21
CA THR A 185 -3.84 -10.60 -6.98
C THR A 185 -2.33 -10.83 -6.93
N LEU A 186 -1.56 -10.13 -7.77
CA LEU A 186 -0.08 -10.17 -7.75
C LEU A 186 0.53 -9.64 -6.43
N LYS A 187 -0.11 -8.69 -5.74
CA LYS A 187 0.31 -8.21 -4.40
C LYS A 187 -0.12 -9.14 -3.26
N LYS A 188 -1.11 -10.01 -3.47
CA LYS A 188 -1.67 -10.89 -2.44
C LYS A 188 -0.80 -12.13 -2.22
N GLN A 189 -0.18 -12.69 -3.27
CA GLN A 189 0.71 -13.86 -3.16
C GLN A 189 1.99 -13.55 -2.37
N GLU A 190 2.57 -12.36 -2.54
CA GLU A 190 3.74 -11.87 -1.80
C GLU A 190 3.49 -11.80 -0.27
N ARG A 191 2.24 -11.55 0.15
CA ARG A 191 1.83 -11.53 1.58
C ARG A 191 1.50 -12.92 2.15
N LEU A 192 1.21 -13.93 1.32
CA LEU A 192 0.95 -15.29 1.81
C LEU A 192 2.25 -16.08 2.06
N LEU A 193 3.29 -15.85 1.25
CA LEU A 193 4.59 -16.50 1.41
C LEU A 193 5.38 -16.00 2.64
N LEU A 194 5.13 -14.76 3.09
CA LEU A 194 5.77 -14.19 4.29
C LEU A 194 5.08 -14.56 5.62
N ASN A 195 3.89 -15.17 5.56
CA ASN A 195 3.12 -15.56 6.76
C ASN A 195 3.15 -17.08 7.02
N THR A 196 3.96 -17.83 6.27
CA THR A 196 4.12 -19.28 6.38
C THR A 196 5.57 -19.71 6.66
N ALA A 197 6.44 -18.75 6.98
CA ALA A 197 7.79 -18.96 7.52
C ALA A 197 7.90 -18.24 8.88
#